data_AF-A0A9Q1HKN9-F1
#
_entry.id   AF-A0A9Q1HKN9-F1
#
_cell.length_a   1.000
_cell.length_b   1.000
_cell.length_c   1.000
_cell.angle_alpha   90.00
_cell.angle_beta   90.00
_cell.angle_gamma   90.00
#
_symmetry.space_group_name_H-M   'P 1'
#
loop_
_entity.id
_entity.type
_entity.pdbx_description
1 polymer ?
#
loop_
_entity_poly.entity_id
_entity_poly.type
_entity_poly.pdbx_seq_one_letter_code
_entity_poly.pdbx_strand_id
1 'polypeptide(L)'
;MKVQPIPNIRHQMYCVNELFVEGGMKVLTSNEIIREANETIEDYTERKERWGVKSTRRILEGAPGYGKSTVALQLAYDWCKGGEVDASNADILILLRLRQLKGISSIFKTYFPNPRPS
;
A
#
# COMPACT_ATOMS: atom_id res chain seq x y z
N MET A 1 8.14 1.33 9.90
CA MET A 1 6.81 1.85 10.29
C MET A 1 6.25 0.97 11.39
N LYS A 2 5.50 1.50 12.37
CA LYS A 2 5.02 0.72 13.52
C LYS A 2 3.54 0.36 13.40
N VAL A 3 3.17 -0.86 13.77
CA VAL A 3 1.79 -1.38 13.76
C VAL A 3 1.40 -2.01 15.09
N GLN A 4 0.11 -1.97 15.38
CA GLN A 4 -0.52 -2.69 16.49
C GLN A 4 -1.48 -3.74 15.89
N PRO A 5 -1.04 -4.99 15.70
CA PRO A 5 -1.85 -6.01 15.03
C PRO A 5 -3.05 -6.44 15.89
N ILE A 6 -2.89 -6.41 17.22
CA ILE A 6 -3.92 -6.81 18.17
C ILE A 6 -4.50 -5.55 18.84
N PRO A 7 -5.74 -5.14 18.52
CA PRO A 7 -6.33 -3.88 18.97
C PRO A 7 -6.34 -3.68 20.50
N ASN A 8 -6.39 -4.78 21.25
CA ASN A 8 -6.53 -4.78 22.70
C ASN A 8 -5.21 -4.95 23.46
N ILE A 9 -4.11 -5.25 22.77
CA ILE A 9 -2.76 -5.32 23.38
C ILE A 9 -2.03 -4.03 23.02
N ARG A 10 -2.19 -3.02 23.87
CA ARG A 10 -1.67 -1.65 23.62
C ARG A 10 -0.24 -1.41 24.08
N HIS A 11 0.35 -2.36 24.81
CA HIS A 11 1.69 -2.21 25.37
C HIS A 11 2.81 -2.47 24.36
N GLN A 12 2.49 -2.95 23.15
CA GLN A 12 3.50 -3.32 22.18
C GLN A 12 3.14 -2.88 20.76
N MET A 13 4.05 -2.10 20.19
CA MET A 13 4.06 -1.72 18.79
C MET A 13 5.19 -2.49 18.12
N TYR A 14 4.91 -3.07 16.95
CA TYR A 14 5.87 -3.87 16.21
C TYR A 14 6.29 -3.15 14.94
N CYS A 15 7.51 -3.36 14.46
CA CYS A 15 7.87 -2.86 13.16
C CYS A 15 7.21 -3.72 12.07
N VAL A 16 6.69 -3.09 11.02
CA VAL A 16 5.96 -3.81 9.95
C VAL A 16 6.84 -4.88 9.30
N ASN A 17 8.13 -4.60 9.07
CA ASN A 17 9.07 -5.53 8.45
C ASN A 17 9.45 -6.72 9.34
N GLU A 18 9.16 -6.67 10.64
CA GLU A 18 9.37 -7.81 11.55
C GLU A 18 8.16 -8.75 11.56
N LEU A 19 6.97 -8.23 11.23
CA LEU A 19 5.72 -8.98 11.22
C LEU A 19 5.26 -9.39 9.83
N PHE A 20 5.75 -8.71 8.81
CA PHE A 20 5.31 -8.93 7.44
C PHE A 20 5.75 -10.32 6.98
N VAL A 21 4.77 -11.07 6.51
CA VAL A 21 4.98 -12.35 5.84
C VAL A 21 4.39 -12.19 4.45
N GLU A 22 5.20 -12.53 3.45
CA GLU A 22 4.77 -12.47 2.06
C GLU A 22 3.60 -13.43 1.83
N GLY A 23 2.53 -12.91 1.24
CA GLY A 23 1.33 -13.67 0.90
C GLY A 23 1.15 -13.71 -0.61
N GLY A 24 0.58 -14.80 -1.12
CA GLY A 24 0.35 -14.93 -2.56
C GLY A 24 -0.67 -13.92 -3.07
N MET A 25 -0.29 -13.15 -4.08
CA MET A 25 -1.16 -12.19 -4.78
C MET A 25 -1.47 -12.71 -6.17
N LYS A 26 -2.68 -12.43 -6.67
CA LYS A 26 -3.08 -12.69 -8.06
C LYS A 26 -3.34 -11.36 -8.75
N VAL A 27 -2.82 -11.18 -9.95
CA VAL A 27 -3.12 -10.02 -10.78
C VAL A 27 -4.41 -10.27 -11.54
N LEU A 28 -5.30 -9.27 -11.52
CA LEU A 28 -6.52 -9.28 -12.31
C LEU A 28 -6.34 -8.37 -13.53
N THR A 29 -6.39 -8.94 -14.73
CA THR A 29 -6.35 -8.16 -15.99
C THR A 29 -7.75 -8.07 -16.60
N SER A 30 -8.07 -6.95 -17.26
CA SER A 30 -9.43 -6.67 -17.79
C SER A 30 -9.98 -7.72 -18.76
N ASN A 31 -9.14 -8.63 -19.27
CA ASN A 31 -9.55 -9.74 -20.13
C ASN A 31 -10.05 -10.97 -19.34
N GLU A 32 -10.01 -10.95 -18.00
CA GLU A 32 -10.28 -12.09 -17.10
C GLU A 32 -11.71 -12.14 -16.54
N ILE A 33 -12.70 -11.53 -17.19
CA ILE A 33 -14.06 -12.12 -17.08
C ILE A 33 -14.07 -13.50 -17.77
N ILE A 34 -13.08 -13.80 -18.62
CA ILE A 34 -12.98 -15.06 -19.36
C ILE A 34 -11.64 -15.74 -19.03
N ARG A 35 -11.71 -16.76 -18.15
CA ARG A 35 -10.74 -17.85 -17.87
C ARG A 35 -9.99 -17.79 -16.53
N GLU A 36 -10.37 -18.72 -15.65
CA GLU A 36 -9.72 -19.19 -14.42
C GLU A 36 -8.25 -19.67 -14.56
N ALA A 37 -7.47 -19.27 -15.57
CA ALA A 37 -6.38 -20.12 -16.06
C ALA A 37 -4.98 -19.50 -16.20
N ASN A 38 -4.64 -18.39 -15.53
CA ASN A 38 -3.23 -17.97 -15.41
C ASN A 38 -2.95 -17.33 -14.05
N GLU A 39 -3.01 -18.15 -13.00
CA GLU A 39 -2.69 -17.74 -11.63
C GLU A 39 -1.19 -17.47 -11.48
N THR A 40 -0.73 -16.28 -11.86
CA THR A 40 0.62 -15.86 -11.49
C THR A 40 0.56 -15.40 -10.03
N ILE A 41 1.23 -16.15 -9.15
CA ILE A 41 1.50 -15.70 -7.78
C ILE A 41 2.58 -14.64 -7.88
N GLU A 42 2.24 -13.42 -7.52
CA GLU A 42 3.14 -12.27 -7.68
C GLU A 42 3.54 -11.64 -6.35
N ASP A 43 4.70 -11.00 -6.40
CA ASP A 43 5.27 -10.21 -5.32
C ASP A 43 4.63 -8.81 -5.33
N TYR A 44 4.37 -8.26 -4.14
CA TYR A 44 3.86 -6.89 -3.99
C TYR A 44 4.82 -5.82 -4.51
N THR A 45 6.11 -6.14 -4.68
CA THR A 45 7.13 -5.22 -5.22
C THR A 45 7.14 -5.14 -6.75
N GLU A 46 6.39 -6.01 -7.43
CA GLU A 46 6.54 -6.26 -8.85
C GLU A 46 6.31 -5.01 -9.75
N ARG A 47 7.16 -4.87 -10.78
CA ARG A 47 7.19 -3.71 -11.69
C ARG A 47 6.07 -3.73 -12.72
N LYS A 48 5.49 -2.56 -13.01
CA LYS A 48 4.32 -2.42 -13.91
C LYS A 48 4.64 -2.81 -15.35
N GLU A 49 5.92 -2.71 -15.70
CA GLU A 49 6.47 -3.04 -17.01
C GLU A 49 6.23 -4.51 -17.36
N ARG A 50 6.18 -5.40 -16.36
CA ARG A 50 5.91 -6.83 -16.55
C ARG A 50 4.50 -7.11 -17.11
N TRP A 51 3.52 -6.27 -16.79
CA TRP A 51 2.12 -6.49 -17.24
C TRP A 51 1.76 -5.72 -18.52
N GLY A 52 2.67 -4.92 -19.07
CA GLY A 52 2.36 -4.06 -20.24
C GLY A 52 1.22 -3.06 -19.97
N VAL A 53 0.89 -2.80 -18.71
CA VAL A 53 -0.21 -1.92 -18.29
C VAL A 53 0.28 -0.48 -18.28
N LYS A 54 -0.35 0.38 -19.08
CA LYS A 54 -0.04 1.82 -19.13
C LYS A 54 -0.60 2.61 -17.94
N SER A 55 -1.50 2.02 -17.16
CA SER A 55 -2.10 2.65 -15.98
C SER A 55 -1.09 2.79 -14.84
N THR A 56 -1.07 3.95 -14.19
CA THR A 56 -0.33 4.19 -12.95
C THR A 56 -1.13 3.78 -11.70
N ARG A 57 -2.43 3.53 -11.85
CA ARG A 57 -3.31 3.09 -10.76
C ARG A 57 -3.25 1.57 -10.63
N ARG A 58 -2.92 1.10 -9.42
CA ARG A 58 -3.02 -0.29 -8.98
C ARG A 58 -4.06 -0.40 -7.87
N ILE A 59 -4.83 -1.49 -7.85
CA ILE A 59 -5.85 -1.75 -6.84
C ILE A 59 -5.52 -3.07 -6.16
N LEU A 60 -5.36 -3.04 -4.83
CA LEU A 60 -5.18 -4.24 -4.02
C LEU A 60 -6.53 -4.63 -3.40
N GLU A 61 -7.05 -5.78 -3.83
CA GLU A 61 -8.34 -6.30 -3.38
C GLU A 61 -8.16 -7.49 -2.41
N GLY A 62 -9.23 -7.82 -1.69
CA GLY A 62 -9.23 -8.91 -0.71
C GLY A 62 -10.22 -8.66 0.41
N ALA A 63 -10.65 -9.71 1.10
CA ALA A 63 -11.63 -9.60 2.18
C ALA A 63 -11.04 -8.86 3.42
N PRO A 64 -11.88 -8.42 4.38
CA PRO A 64 -11.39 -7.90 5.66
C PRO A 64 -10.44 -8.90 6.34
N GLY A 65 -9.37 -8.42 6.96
CA GLY A 65 -8.38 -9.28 7.63
C GLY A 65 -7.26 -9.83 6.74
N TYR A 66 -7.38 -9.77 5.40
CA TYR A 66 -6.35 -10.27 4.46
C TYR A 66 -5.04 -9.46 4.42
N GLY A 67 -4.81 -8.50 5.33
CA GLY A 67 -3.52 -7.80 5.40
C GLY A 67 -3.29 -6.69 4.37
N LYS A 68 -4.30 -6.24 3.60
CA LYS A 68 -4.17 -5.14 2.61
C LYS A 68 -3.47 -3.89 3.14
N SER A 69 -3.85 -3.44 4.34
CA SER A 69 -3.20 -2.29 4.99
C SER A 69 -1.75 -2.58 5.39
N THR A 70 -1.44 -3.82 5.74
CA THR A 70 -0.10 -4.28 6.10
C THR A 70 0.81 -4.28 4.87
N VAL A 71 0.34 -4.78 3.72
CA VAL A 71 1.07 -4.72 2.44
C VAL A 71 1.39 -3.27 2.06
N ALA A 72 0.42 -2.35 2.19
CA ALA A 72 0.68 -0.93 1.91
C ALA A 72 1.72 -0.30 2.84
N LEU A 73 1.74 -0.69 4.12
CA LEU A 73 2.74 -0.24 5.08
C LEU A 73 4.13 -0.83 4.82
N GLN A 74 4.19 -2.11 4.42
CA GLN A 74 5.43 -2.77 4.03
C GLN A 74 6.02 -2.10 2.79
N LEU A 75 5.21 -1.92 1.74
CA LEU A 75 5.61 -1.21 0.53
C LEU A 75 6.22 0.17 0.83
N ALA A 76 5.58 0.94 1.72
CA ALA A 76 6.08 2.24 2.11
C ALA A 76 7.36 2.16 2.98
N TYR A 77 7.50 1.11 3.79
CA TYR A 77 8.73 0.84 4.52
C TYR A 77 9.91 0.54 3.57
N ASP A 78 9.70 -0.32 2.58
CA ASP A 78 10.75 -0.71 1.63
C ASP A 78 11.13 0.44 0.71
N TRP A 79 10.17 1.25 0.26
CA TRP A 79 10.46 2.49 -0.48
C TRP A 79 11.37 3.42 0.32
N CYS A 80 11.08 3.63 1.62
CA CYS A 80 11.93 4.44 2.50
C CYS A 80 13.34 3.86 2.72
N LYS A 81 13.53 2.56 2.48
CA LYS A 81 14.83 1.89 2.59
C LYS A 81 15.60 1.87 1.27
N GLY A 82 15.04 2.43 0.19
CA GLY A 82 15.63 2.35 -1.14
C GLY A 82 15.47 0.98 -1.80
N GLY A 83 14.47 0.19 -1.37
CA GLY A 83 14.14 -1.07 -2.01
C GLY A 83 13.68 -0.88 -3.45
N GLU A 84 13.85 -1.92 -4.28
CA GLU A 84 13.38 -1.95 -5.67
C GLU A 84 11.86 -2.12 -5.75
N VAL A 85 11.12 -1.10 -5.31
CA VAL A 85 9.68 -1.04 -5.48
C VAL A 85 9.37 -0.30 -6.79
N ASP A 86 8.29 -0.66 -7.50
CA ASP A 86 7.84 0.03 -8.73
C ASP A 86 7.60 1.55 -8.55
N ALA A 87 7.54 2.03 -7.31
CA ALA A 87 7.43 3.44 -6.94
C ALA A 87 8.78 4.18 -6.72
N SER A 88 9.92 3.51 -6.95
CA SER A 88 11.28 4.06 -6.70
C SER A 88 11.62 5.31 -7.51
N ASN A 89 10.92 5.58 -8.62
CA ASN A 89 11.13 6.79 -9.44
C ASN A 89 10.35 8.02 -8.97
N ALA A 90 9.55 7.93 -7.90
CA ALA A 90 8.85 9.09 -7.35
C ALA A 90 9.74 9.84 -6.34
N ASP A 91 9.73 11.17 -6.37
CA ASP A 91 10.48 11.99 -5.39
C ASP A 91 9.85 11.96 -3.99
N ILE A 92 8.53 11.77 -3.94
CA ILE A 92 7.74 11.84 -2.71
C ILE A 92 6.71 10.70 -2.68
N LEU A 93 6.71 9.93 -1.60
CA LEU A 93 5.67 8.96 -1.28
C LEU A 93 4.73 9.50 -0.19
N ILE A 94 3.42 9.47 -0.45
CA ILE A 94 2.39 9.88 0.52
C ILE A 94 1.53 8.68 0.89
N LEU A 95 1.62 8.21 2.15
CA LEU A 95 0.77 7.15 2.68
C LEU A 95 -0.46 7.74 3.39
N LEU A 96 -1.65 7.56 2.82
CA LEU A 96 -2.90 8.12 3.35
C LEU A 96 -3.82 7.05 3.94
N ARG A 97 -4.24 7.24 5.20
CA ARG A 97 -5.32 6.43 5.80
C ARG A 97 -6.68 7.00 5.39
N LEU A 98 -7.33 6.39 4.41
CA LEU A 98 -8.61 6.85 3.85
C LEU A 98 -9.71 7.10 4.90
N ARG A 99 -9.73 6.31 5.99
CA ARG A 99 -10.68 6.52 7.10
C ARG A 99 -10.57 7.90 7.75
N GLN A 100 -9.37 8.48 7.77
CA GLN A 100 -9.13 9.82 8.30
C GLN A 100 -9.53 10.93 7.32
N LEU A 101 -9.83 10.57 6.07
CA LEU A 101 -10.28 11.50 5.04
C LEU A 101 -11.81 11.58 4.97
N LYS A 102 -12.53 10.91 5.87
CA LYS A 102 -13.99 11.00 5.91
C LYS A 102 -14.41 12.40 6.37
N GLY A 103 -15.14 13.12 5.52
CA GLY A 103 -15.69 14.44 5.84
C GLY A 103 -14.72 15.62 5.68
N ILE A 104 -13.50 15.38 5.16
CA ILE A 104 -12.60 16.49 4.81
C ILE A 104 -12.90 16.97 3.39
N SER A 105 -12.95 18.29 3.19
CA SER A 105 -13.17 18.92 1.88
C SER A 105 -11.87 19.19 1.12
N SER A 106 -10.73 19.18 1.80
CA SER A 106 -9.41 19.43 1.21
C SER A 106 -8.31 18.73 2.00
N ILE A 107 -7.52 17.91 1.31
CA ILE A 107 -6.31 17.26 1.88
C ILE A 107 -5.28 18.34 2.24
N PHE A 108 -5.10 19.35 1.40
CA PHE A 108 -4.14 20.43 1.62
C PHE A 108 -4.40 21.19 2.91
N LYS A 109 -5.64 21.65 3.12
CA LYS A 109 -6.00 22.36 4.37
C LYS A 109 -5.83 21.49 5.62
N THR A 110 -5.97 20.18 5.48
CA THR A 110 -5.96 19.24 6.60
C THR A 110 -4.54 18.83 7.01
N TYR A 111 -3.66 18.57 6.03
CA TYR A 111 -2.33 18.01 6.28
C TYR A 111 -1.18 18.99 6.02
N PHE A 112 -1.45 20.12 5.36
CA PHE A 112 -0.49 21.19 5.08
C PHE A 112 -1.09 22.55 5.48
N PRO A 113 -1.34 22.78 6.78
CA PRO A 113 -1.87 24.06 7.24
C PRO A 113 -0.87 25.18 6.91
N ASN A 114 -1.40 26.36 6.57
CA ASN A 114 -0.59 27.53 6.24
C ASN A 114 0.51 27.76 7.30
N PRO A 115 1.73 28.18 6.89
CA PRO A 115 2.79 28.51 7.83
C PRO A 115 2.28 29.56 8.83
N ARG A 116 2.59 29.38 10.11
CA ARG A 116 2.23 30.36 11.14
C ARG A 116 2.88 31.70 10.76
N PRO A 117 2.17 32.83 10.88
CA PRO A 117 2.79 34.13 10.71
C PRO A 117 3.94 34.27 11.72
N SER A 118 5.07 34.74 11.21
CA SER A 118 6.32 35.03 11.94
C SER A 118 6.14 36.10 13.00
#